data_AF-A0A950A1K1-F1
#
_entry.id   AF-A0A950A1K1-F1
#
_cell.length_a   1.000
_cell.length_b   1.000
_cell.length_c   1.000
_cell.angle_alpha   90.00
_cell.angle_beta   90.00
_cell.angle_gamma   90.00
#
_symmetry.space_group_name_H-M   'P 1'
#
loop_
_entity.id
_entity.type
_entity.pdbx_description
1 polymer ?
#
loop_
_entity_poly.entity_id
_entity_poly.type
_entity_poly.pdbx_seq_one_letter_code
_entity_poly.pdbx_strand_id
1 'polypeptide(L)' 'MPAGRKPSPPKRADGLADIVLPDHECHDVRLGDLWRERPATLVWLRHYG' A
#
# COMPACT_ATOMS: atom_id res chain seq x y z
N MET A 1 8.36 -28.27 -4.44
CA MET A 1 7.95 -26.95 -3.93
C MET A 1 6.43 -26.87 -4.03
N PRO A 2 5.66 -26.81 -2.93
CA PRO A 2 4.22 -26.59 -3.05
C PRO A 2 4.00 -25.26 -3.76
N ALA A 3 3.05 -25.22 -4.71
CA ALA A 3 2.76 -24.01 -5.48
C ALA A 3 2.47 -22.86 -4.51
N GLY A 4 3.38 -21.88 -4.45
CA GLY A 4 3.28 -20.75 -3.52
C GLY A 4 1.96 -20.01 -3.74
N ARG A 5 1.28 -19.68 -2.63
CA ARG A 5 0.05 -18.87 -2.65
C ARG A 5 0.31 -17.60 -3.47
N LYS A 6 -0.34 -17.49 -4.63
CA LYS A 6 -0.28 -16.26 -5.43
C LYS A 6 -0.92 -15.14 -4.61
N PRO A 7 -0.28 -13.97 -4.48
CA PRO A 7 -0.90 -12.83 -3.85
C PRO A 7 -2.14 -12.43 -4.65
N SER A 8 -3.25 -12.24 -3.95
CA SER A 8 -4.49 -11.70 -4.51
C SER A 8 -4.51 -10.20 -4.26
N PRO A 9 -4.24 -9.36 -5.27
CA PRO A 9 -4.28 -7.91 -5.09
C PRO A 9 -5.71 -7.46 -4.79
N PRO A 10 -5.90 -6.41 -3.98
CA PRO A 10 -7.20 -5.82 -3.75
C PRO A 10 -7.78 -5.30 -5.07
N LYS A 11 -9.08 -5.52 -5.29
CA LYS A 11 -9.78 -5.08 -6.50
C LYS A 11 -10.21 -3.62 -6.45
N ARG A 12 -10.15 -3.01 -5.27
CA ARG A 12 -10.66 -1.67 -4.94
C ARG A 12 -9.76 -1.01 -3.90
N ALA A 13 -9.78 0.32 -3.87
CA ALA A 13 -8.91 1.12 -3.01
C ALA A 13 -9.24 1.01 -1.51
N ASP A 14 -10.48 0.70 -1.15
CA ASP A 14 -10.90 0.41 0.23
C ASP A 14 -10.11 -0.77 0.84
N GLY A 15 -9.77 -1.77 0.02
CA GLY A 15 -8.90 -2.88 0.45
C GLY A 15 -7.45 -2.49 0.77
N LEU A 16 -7.05 -1.25 0.48
CA LEU A 16 -5.75 -0.68 0.86
C LEU A 16 -5.86 0.31 2.03
N ALA A 17 -7.06 0.76 2.38
CA ALA A 17 -7.25 1.90 3.28
C ALA A 17 -6.73 1.66 4.70
N ASP A 18 -6.85 0.42 5.21
CA ASP A 18 -6.46 0.06 6.57
C ASP A 18 -4.97 -0.28 6.71
N ILE A 19 -4.22 -0.30 5.61
CA ILE A 19 -2.77 -0.59 5.64
C ILE A 19 -2.04 0.61 6.24
N VAL A 20 -1.19 0.33 7.23
CA VAL A 20 -0.29 1.31 7.85
C VAL A 20 1.14 1.01 7.41
N LEU A 21 1.83 2.03 6.91
CA LEU A 21 3.24 1.96 6.49
C LEU A 21 4.00 3.13 7.12
N PRO A 22 5.27 2.93 7.52
CA PRO A 22 6.13 4.03 7.92
C PRO A 22 6.46 4.90 6.70
N ASP A 23 6.50 6.22 6.90
CA ASP A 23 7.07 7.14 5.93
C ASP A 23 8.61 7.24 6.06
N HIS A 24 9.21 8.15 5.29
CA HIS A 24 10.65 8.40 5.29
C HIS A 24 11.20 9.01 6.59
N GLU A 25 10.33 9.52 7.47
CA GLU A 25 10.68 10.03 8.79
C GLU A 25 10.34 9.02 9.90
N CYS A 26 9.94 7.79 9.52
CA CYS A 26 9.47 6.73 10.41
C CYS A 26 8.14 7.04 11.13
N HIS A 27 7.32 7.95 10.61
CA HIS A 27 5.96 8.14 11.10
C HIS A 27 5.00 7.11 10.52
N ASP A 28 4.15 6.55 11.36
CA ASP A 28 3.10 5.63 10.93
C ASP A 28 2.03 6.37 10.11
N VAL A 29 1.87 5.97 8.85
CA VAL A 29 0.89 6.54 7.93
C VAL A 29 -0.10 5.46 7.52
N ARG A 30 -1.39 5.67 7.80
CA ARG A 30 -2.46 4.85 7.26
C ARG A 30 -2.81 5.31 5.85
N LEU A 31 -2.72 4.40 4.88
CA LEU A 31 -2.86 4.73 3.46
C LEU A 31 -4.20 5.42 3.14
N GLY A 32 -5.30 4.97 3.74
CA GLY A 32 -6.62 5.56 3.53
C GLY A 32 -6.71 7.06 3.83
N ASP A 33 -5.86 7.56 4.72
CA ASP A 33 -5.86 8.99 5.08
C ASP A 33 -5.25 9.85 3.96
N LEU A 34 -4.39 9.28 3.10
CA LEU A 34 -3.73 9.99 2.00
C LEU A 34 -4.69 10.46 0.90
N TRP A 35 -5.83 9.77 0.73
CA TRP A 35 -6.85 10.14 -0.26
C TRP A 35 -8.21 10.47 0.34
N ARG A 36 -8.26 10.76 1.65
CA ARG A 36 -9.51 11.06 2.35
C ARG A 36 -10.17 12.34 1.85
N GLU A 37 -9.36 13.35 1.56
CA GLU A 37 -9.83 14.68 1.15
C GLU A 37 -9.68 14.93 -0.36
N ARG A 38 -8.69 14.29 -0.99
CA ARG A 38 -8.34 14.48 -2.40
C ARG A 38 -7.87 13.16 -3.01
N PRO A 39 -8.00 12.95 -4.33
CA PRO A 39 -7.44 11.77 -4.97
C PRO A 39 -5.92 11.67 -4.75
N ALA A 40 -5.42 10.45 -4.56
CA ALA A 40 -3.99 10.16 -4.48
C ALA A 40 -3.59 9.05 -5.45
N THR A 41 -2.33 9.04 -5.86
CA THR A 41 -1.73 7.97 -6.67
C THR A 41 -0.69 7.23 -5.83
N LEU A 42 -0.83 5.91 -5.70
CA LEU A 42 0.16 5.06 -5.06
C LEU A 42 1.12 4.52 -6.12
N VAL A 43 2.43 4.72 -5.92
CA VAL A 43 3.49 4.26 -6.83
C VAL A 43 4.39 3.29 -6.08
N TRP A 44 4.47 2.05 -6.56
CA TRP A 44 5.39 1.05 -6.02
C TRP A 44 6.69 1.07 -6.80
N LEU A 45 7.75 1.56 -6.18
CA LEU A 45 9.09 1.52 -6.73
C LEU A 45 9.82 0.31 -6.19
N ARG A 46 10.43 -0.47 -7.08
CA ARG A 46 11.34 -1.54 -6.69
C ARG A 46 12.76 -1.01 -6.81
N HIS A 47 13.44 -0.90 -5.69
CA HIS A 47 14.85 -0.60 -5.66
C HIS A 47 15.64 -1.88 -5.98
N TYR A 48 16.44 -1.81 -7.05
CA TYR A 48 17.47 -2.80 -7.34
C TYR A 48 18.79 -2.11 -7.02
N GLY A 49 19.49 -2.61 -5.99
CA GLY A 49 20.83 -2.13 -5.66
C GLY A 49 21.82 -2.39 -6.80
#